data_AF-A0A4R1XX02-F1
#
_entry.id   AF-A0A4R1XX02-F1
#
_cell.length_a   1.000
_cell.length_b   1.000
_cell.length_c   1.000
_cell.angle_alpha   90.00
_cell.angle_beta   90.00
_cell.angle_gamma   90.00
#
_symmetry.space_group_name_H-M   'P 1'
#
loop_
_entity.id
_entity.type
_entity.pdbx_description
1 polymer ?
#
loop_
_entity_poly.entity_id
_entity_poly.type
_entity_poly.pdbx_seq_one_letter_code
_entity_poly.pdbx_strand_id
1 'polypeptide(L)'
;MIVGFVYKVPILVKAVYTDALCNCLKSDPIMTRKLKYPLLVSFTLLGLSACTLHPTPSTTQAGLNSPKVLEQHRNIQAEPATMQNRARLIQQQDNCVIEFKAQLSTGQATEYWIFKSTQLISAITQIQTETENIQRIFDLNDPQKQANFKALQNNFKKKNLEKCN
;
A
#
# COMPACT_ATOMS: atom_id res chain seq x y z
N MET A 1 -0.94 29.87 18.38
CA MET A 1 -0.23 29.17 19.47
C MET A 1 0.16 27.81 18.93
N ILE A 2 1.43 27.62 18.56
CA ILE A 2 1.92 26.38 17.92
C ILE A 2 2.29 25.43 19.06
N VAL A 3 1.45 24.42 19.31
CA VAL A 3 1.79 23.37 20.27
C VAL A 3 2.55 22.29 19.50
N GLY A 4 3.87 22.45 19.42
CA GLY A 4 4.76 21.44 18.88
C GLY A 4 4.84 20.27 19.85
N PHE A 5 4.13 19.18 19.55
CA PHE A 5 4.23 17.95 20.33
C PHE A 5 5.43 17.14 19.85
N VAL A 6 6.46 17.13 20.70
CA VAL A 6 7.52 16.14 20.66
C VAL A 6 6.86 14.78 20.90
N TYR A 7 6.98 13.86 19.94
CA TYR A 7 6.66 12.45 20.16
C TYR A 7 7.57 11.92 21.27
N LYS A 8 7.10 12.00 22.53
CA LYS A 8 7.73 11.26 23.63
C LYS A 8 7.49 9.78 23.36
N VAL A 9 8.55 9.09 22.99
CA VAL A 9 8.61 7.63 22.90
C VAL A 9 8.91 7.11 24.31
N PRO A 10 7.93 6.57 25.06
CA PRO A 10 8.27 5.77 26.22
C PRO A 10 8.86 4.45 25.72
N ILE A 11 10.17 4.29 25.96
CA ILE A 11 10.91 3.04 25.77
C ILE A 11 10.34 2.04 26.78
N LEU A 12 9.61 1.03 26.29
CA LEU A 12 9.50 -0.23 27.01
C LEU A 12 9.62 -1.38 26.01
N VAL A 13 10.83 -1.93 25.99
CA VAL A 13 11.26 -3.08 25.21
C VAL A 13 10.56 -4.33 25.70
N LYS A 14 9.86 -5.05 24.80
CA LYS A 14 9.94 -6.52 24.70
C LYS A 14 9.78 -6.92 23.24
N ALA A 15 10.90 -7.31 22.64
CA ALA A 15 10.95 -7.99 21.36
C ALA A 15 10.37 -9.41 21.51
N VAL A 16 9.51 -9.82 20.59
CA VAL A 16 9.31 -11.23 20.25
C VAL A 16 9.31 -11.34 18.74
N TYR A 17 10.37 -11.95 18.25
CA TYR A 17 10.66 -12.30 16.87
C TYR A 17 10.36 -13.79 16.71
N THR A 18 9.60 -14.19 15.68
CA THR A 18 9.71 -15.53 15.08
C THR A 18 9.28 -15.51 13.62
N ASP A 19 10.09 -16.22 12.84
CA ASP A 19 10.19 -16.31 11.40
C ASP A 19 9.00 -16.98 10.70
N ALA A 20 8.69 -16.51 9.48
CA ALA A 20 8.03 -17.32 8.46
C ALA A 20 8.36 -16.76 7.06
N LEU A 21 9.62 -16.91 6.64
CA LEU A 21 10.00 -16.83 5.23
C LEU A 21 9.98 -18.22 4.60
N CYS A 22 9.42 -18.25 3.39
CA CYS A 22 9.69 -19.19 2.31
C CYS A 22 9.34 -20.67 2.53
N ASN A 23 8.25 -21.09 1.88
CA ASN A 23 8.23 -22.37 1.18
C ASN A 23 7.29 -22.30 -0.02
N CYS A 24 7.60 -23.14 -1.01
CA CYS A 24 6.90 -23.37 -2.27
C CYS A 24 7.39 -22.51 -3.44
N LEU A 25 8.43 -22.97 -4.14
CA LEU A 25 8.25 -23.75 -5.37
C LEU A 25 9.59 -24.33 -5.82
N LYS A 26 9.75 -25.62 -5.56
CA LYS A 26 10.78 -26.48 -6.13
C LYS A 26 10.21 -27.05 -7.44
N SER A 27 10.91 -26.88 -8.54
CA SER A 27 10.69 -27.68 -9.76
C SER A 27 12.04 -28.09 -10.33
N ASP A 28 12.25 -29.41 -10.38
CA ASP A 28 13.47 -30.08 -10.83
C ASP A 28 13.71 -29.93 -12.36
N PRO A 29 14.95 -30.16 -12.85
CA PRO A 29 15.36 -29.84 -14.21
C PRO A 29 15.05 -30.96 -15.22
N ILE A 30 14.60 -30.58 -16.43
CA ILE A 30 14.51 -31.49 -17.58
C ILE A 30 15.73 -31.28 -18.48
N MET A 31 16.54 -32.34 -18.57
CA MET A 31 17.70 -32.53 -19.45
C MET A 31 17.25 -32.91 -20.88
N THR A 32 18.20 -32.80 -21.83
CA THR A 32 18.26 -33.30 -23.24
C THR A 32 18.04 -32.22 -24.30
N ARG A 33 18.80 -32.11 -25.39
CA ARG A 33 20.02 -32.76 -25.92
C ARG A 33 20.61 -31.76 -26.95
N LYS A 34 21.94 -31.63 -27.01
CA LYS A 34 22.63 -30.93 -28.11
C LYS A 34 22.77 -31.92 -29.28
N LEU A 35 22.11 -31.66 -30.41
CA LEU A 35 22.37 -32.37 -31.67
C LEU A 35 22.83 -31.36 -32.72
N LYS A 36 24.00 -31.63 -33.30
CA LYS A 36 24.65 -30.85 -34.36
C LYS A 36 24.28 -31.42 -35.73
N TYR A 37 24.45 -30.57 -36.76
CA TYR A 37 24.62 -30.81 -38.20
C TYR A 37 23.56 -30.17 -39.13
N PRO A 38 23.97 -29.73 -40.34
CA PRO A 38 23.50 -28.55 -41.04
C PRO A 38 22.80 -28.91 -42.36
N LEU A 39 22.66 -27.91 -43.24
CA LEU A 39 22.36 -27.90 -44.69
C LEU A 39 21.01 -27.28 -45.11
N LEU A 40 21.16 -26.17 -45.85
CA LEU A 40 20.36 -25.61 -46.94
C LEU A 40 19.06 -26.34 -47.37
N VAL A 41 17.99 -25.56 -47.63
CA VAL A 41 17.43 -25.22 -48.96
C VAL A 41 16.10 -24.43 -48.85
N SER A 42 16.04 -23.35 -49.65
CA SER A 42 14.95 -22.61 -50.34
C SER A 42 13.59 -22.22 -49.72
N PHE A 43 13.31 -20.92 -49.97
CA PHE A 43 12.08 -20.25 -50.40
C PHE A 43 10.72 -20.69 -49.83
N THR A 44 10.09 -19.75 -49.10
CA THR A 44 8.69 -19.37 -49.33
C THR A 44 8.44 -17.97 -48.81
N LEU A 45 8.05 -17.09 -49.73
CA LEU A 45 7.54 -15.76 -49.42
C LEU A 45 6.11 -15.93 -48.90
N LEU A 46 5.93 -15.87 -47.59
CA LEU A 46 4.61 -15.72 -46.96
C LEU A 46 4.61 -14.37 -46.26
N GLY A 47 3.98 -13.40 -46.91
CA GLY A 47 3.63 -12.13 -46.27
C GLY A 47 2.65 -12.41 -45.15
N LEU A 48 3.17 -12.64 -43.94
CA LEU A 48 2.40 -12.53 -42.73
C LEU A 48 2.29 -11.02 -42.45
N SER A 49 1.15 -10.42 -42.79
CA SER A 49 0.73 -9.20 -42.13
C SER A 49 0.60 -9.56 -40.65
N ALA A 50 1.66 -9.31 -39.89
CA ALA A 50 1.59 -9.29 -38.44
C ALA A 50 0.55 -8.23 -38.10
N CYS A 51 -0.67 -8.67 -37.80
CA CYS A 51 -1.58 -7.88 -37.00
C CYS A 51 -0.78 -7.53 -35.76
N THR A 52 -0.36 -6.27 -35.66
CA THR A 52 0.02 -5.70 -34.39
C THR A 52 -1.21 -5.87 -33.52
N LEU A 53 -1.20 -6.93 -32.70
CA LEU A 53 -2.00 -6.99 -31.50
C LEU A 53 -1.50 -5.79 -30.69
N HIS A 54 -2.14 -4.64 -30.94
CA HIS A 54 -2.16 -3.56 -29.97
C HIS A 54 -2.51 -4.27 -28.67
N PRO A 55 -1.66 -4.22 -27.63
CA PRO A 55 -2.06 -4.73 -26.34
C PRO A 55 -3.25 -3.88 -25.94
N THR A 56 -4.45 -4.39 -26.20
CA THR A 56 -5.64 -3.94 -25.52
C THR A 56 -5.24 -4.02 -24.05
N PRO A 57 -5.27 -2.90 -23.30
CA PRO A 57 -4.95 -2.94 -21.89
C PRO A 57 -5.81 -4.05 -21.33
N SER A 58 -5.15 -5.11 -20.88
CA SER A 58 -5.79 -6.25 -20.27
C SER A 58 -6.58 -5.63 -19.15
N THR A 59 -7.89 -5.50 -19.36
CA THR A 59 -8.81 -5.27 -18.27
C THR A 59 -8.84 -6.62 -17.60
N THR A 60 -7.74 -6.96 -16.93
CA THR A 60 -7.78 -7.80 -15.76
C THR A 60 -8.90 -7.17 -14.98
N GLN A 61 -10.03 -7.87 -14.95
CA GLN A 61 -10.98 -7.73 -13.87
C GLN A 61 -10.15 -8.04 -12.62
N ALA A 62 -9.37 -7.05 -12.16
CA ALA A 62 -8.91 -6.98 -10.80
C ALA A 62 -10.21 -7.18 -10.04
N GLY A 63 -10.35 -8.37 -9.47
CA GLY A 63 -11.65 -8.93 -9.11
C GLY A 63 -12.45 -7.87 -8.36
N LEU A 64 -13.78 -7.94 -8.46
CA LEU A 64 -14.75 -7.00 -7.88
C LEU A 64 -14.45 -6.57 -6.42
N ASN A 65 -13.56 -7.29 -5.74
CA ASN A 65 -13.12 -7.15 -4.35
C ASN A 65 -11.65 -6.70 -4.17
N SER A 66 -10.97 -6.21 -5.22
CA SER A 66 -9.57 -5.74 -5.11
C SER A 66 -9.52 -4.33 -4.51
N PRO A 67 -8.56 -4.01 -3.61
CA PRO A 67 -8.44 -2.68 -3.04
C PRO A 67 -8.35 -1.59 -4.11
N LYS A 68 -9.25 -0.60 -4.06
CA LYS A 68 -9.34 0.47 -5.04
C LYS A 68 -9.03 1.82 -4.41
N VAL A 69 -8.03 2.53 -4.94
CA VAL A 69 -7.76 3.91 -4.53
C VAL A 69 -8.89 4.81 -5.06
N LEU A 70 -9.64 5.43 -4.15
CA LEU A 70 -10.72 6.36 -4.49
C LEU A 70 -10.21 7.79 -4.66
N GLU A 71 -9.21 8.17 -3.86
CA GLU A 71 -8.68 9.52 -3.82
C GLU A 71 -7.26 9.52 -3.23
N GLN A 72 -6.44 10.49 -3.64
CA GLN A 72 -5.11 10.69 -3.11
C GLN A 72 -4.76 12.18 -3.06
N HIS A 73 -4.18 12.60 -1.95
CA HIS A 73 -3.67 13.94 -1.73
C HIS A 73 -2.22 13.92 -1.30
N ARG A 74 -1.53 15.05 -1.47
CA ARG A 74 -0.18 15.29 -0.97
C ARG A 74 -0.17 16.53 -0.09
N ASN A 75 0.69 16.53 0.92
CA ASN A 75 0.97 17.66 1.78
C ASN A 75 -0.31 18.22 2.45
N ILE A 76 -1.16 17.31 2.93
CA ILE A 76 -2.35 17.68 3.68
C ILE A 76 -1.97 18.10 5.10
N GLN A 77 -2.80 18.92 5.71
CA GLN A 77 -2.63 19.31 7.12
C GLN A 77 -3.22 18.22 8.01
N ALA A 78 -2.36 17.36 8.55
CA ALA A 78 -2.72 16.28 9.46
C ALA A 78 -1.53 15.94 10.37
N GLU A 79 -1.78 15.23 11.47
CA GLU A 79 -0.71 14.76 12.36
C GLU A 79 -0.14 13.39 11.91
N PRO A 80 1.19 13.18 11.99
CA PRO A 80 2.25 14.16 12.27
C PRO A 80 2.30 15.30 11.24
N ALA A 81 2.43 16.54 11.72
CA ALA A 81 2.59 17.70 10.86
C ALA A 81 3.92 17.62 10.07
N THR A 82 3.82 17.31 8.78
CA THR A 82 4.96 17.33 7.85
C THR A 82 4.58 17.98 6.53
N MET A 83 5.53 18.67 5.88
CA MET A 83 5.32 19.23 4.54
C MET A 83 5.53 18.21 3.42
N GLN A 84 5.90 16.98 3.77
CA GLN A 84 6.11 15.86 2.85
C GLN A 84 5.28 14.67 3.32
N ASN A 85 3.98 14.75 3.06
CA ASN A 85 3.05 13.67 3.35
C ASN A 85 2.18 13.30 2.15
N ARG A 86 1.59 12.12 2.21
CA ARG A 86 0.63 11.62 1.23
C ARG A 86 -0.48 10.87 1.94
N ALA A 87 -1.72 11.19 1.61
CA ALA A 87 -2.90 10.51 2.13
C ALA A 87 -3.65 9.83 0.97
N ARG A 88 -4.04 8.57 1.15
CA ARG A 88 -4.82 7.80 0.17
C ARG A 88 -6.08 7.26 0.83
N LEU A 89 -7.21 7.48 0.21
CA LEU A 89 -8.46 6.81 0.54
C LEU A 89 -8.59 5.56 -0.33
N ILE A 90 -8.65 4.40 0.30
CA ILE A 90 -8.66 3.10 -0.35
C ILE A 90 -9.93 2.36 0.06
N GLN A 91 -10.76 1.99 -0.91
CA GLN A 91 -11.90 1.10 -0.72
C GLN A 91 -11.41 -0.34 -0.66
N GLN A 92 -11.83 -1.07 0.36
CA GLN A 92 -11.71 -2.53 0.47
C GLN A 92 -13.11 -3.15 0.40
N GLN A 93 -13.19 -4.48 0.53
CA GLN A 93 -14.45 -5.22 0.40
C GLN A 93 -15.50 -4.79 1.45
N ASP A 94 -15.09 -4.65 2.72
CA ASP A 94 -16.02 -4.41 3.84
C ASP A 94 -15.83 -3.06 4.55
N ASN A 95 -14.77 -2.33 4.20
CA ASN A 95 -14.34 -1.12 4.88
C ASN A 95 -13.51 -0.23 3.94
N CYS A 96 -13.16 0.96 4.42
CA CYS A 96 -12.14 1.80 3.80
C CYS A 96 -10.88 1.87 4.67
N VAL A 97 -9.79 2.28 4.04
CA VAL A 97 -8.51 2.58 4.69
C VAL A 97 -8.06 3.98 4.26
N ILE A 98 -7.70 4.82 5.24
CA ILE A 98 -6.83 5.96 4.99
C ILE A 98 -5.40 5.49 5.21
N GLU A 99 -4.60 5.40 4.15
CA GLU A 99 -3.14 5.28 4.25
C GLU A 99 -2.55 6.69 4.30
N PHE A 100 -1.98 7.08 5.45
CA PHE A 100 -1.25 8.32 5.61
C PHE A 100 0.25 8.03 5.72
N LYS A 101 1.06 8.59 4.82
CA LYS A 101 2.51 8.45 4.81
C LYS A 101 3.15 9.80 5.03
N ALA A 102 4.01 9.91 6.03
CA ALA A 102 4.73 11.12 6.38
C ALA A 102 6.23 10.86 6.41
N GLN A 103 6.99 11.72 5.73
CA GLN A 103 8.45 11.74 5.87
C GLN A 103 8.82 12.45 7.17
N LEU A 104 9.60 11.76 8.00
CA LEU A 104 10.17 12.27 9.24
C LEU A 104 11.66 12.59 9.00
N SER A 105 12.28 13.35 9.90
CA SER A 105 13.72 13.62 9.83
C SER A 105 14.57 12.35 9.97
N THR A 106 14.05 11.33 10.66
CA THR A 106 14.75 10.07 10.95
C THR A 106 14.26 8.88 10.12
N GLY A 107 13.29 9.08 9.22
CA GLY A 107 12.68 7.98 8.46
C GLY A 107 11.29 8.29 7.94
N GLN A 108 10.38 7.32 8.01
CA GLN A 108 9.00 7.42 7.54
C GLN A 108 8.02 6.88 8.58
N ALA A 109 6.92 7.58 8.77
CA ALA A 109 5.73 7.06 9.44
C ALA A 109 4.67 6.72 8.40
N THR A 110 4.10 5.52 8.49
CA THR A 110 2.90 5.11 7.77
C THR A 110 1.82 4.80 8.77
N GLU A 111 0.67 5.45 8.66
CA GLU A 111 -0.52 5.16 9.44
C GLU A 111 -1.61 4.57 8.56
N TYR A 112 -2.28 3.56 9.09
CA TYR A 112 -3.43 2.91 8.48
C TYR A 112 -4.63 3.12 9.38
N TRP A 113 -5.63 3.84 8.89
CA TRP A 113 -6.88 4.10 9.60
C TRP A 113 -8.00 3.32 8.91
N ILE A 114 -8.43 2.23 9.53
CA ILE A 114 -9.46 1.32 9.01
C ILE A 114 -10.81 1.75 9.58
N PHE A 115 -11.76 2.02 8.70
CA PHE A 115 -13.06 2.57 9.10
C PHE A 115 -14.19 2.13 8.18
N LYS A 116 -15.42 2.16 8.70
CA LYS A 116 -16.65 1.93 7.92
C LYS A 116 -17.64 3.05 8.20
N SER A 117 -18.24 3.60 7.15
CA SER A 117 -18.98 4.86 7.18
C SER A 117 -18.16 5.97 7.87
N THR A 118 -18.52 6.34 9.09
CA THR A 118 -17.83 7.34 9.92
C THR A 118 -17.16 6.75 11.16
N GLN A 119 -17.26 5.43 11.37
CA GLN A 119 -16.77 4.76 12.55
C GLN A 119 -15.38 4.19 12.31
N LEU A 120 -14.42 4.60 13.14
CA LEU A 120 -13.08 4.02 13.19
C LEU A 120 -13.15 2.61 13.80
N ILE A 121 -12.60 1.62 13.08
CA ILE A 121 -12.57 0.20 13.47
C ILE A 121 -11.20 -0.17 14.04
N SER A 122 -10.13 0.34 13.45
CA SER A 122 -8.77 0.09 13.89
C SER A 122 -7.84 1.19 13.35
N ALA A 123 -6.76 1.46 14.06
CA ALA A 123 -5.70 2.32 13.56
C ALA A 123 -4.33 1.81 13.99
N ILE A 124 -3.40 1.82 13.04
CA ILE A 124 -2.05 1.28 13.22
C ILE A 124 -1.06 2.32 12.69
N THR A 125 0.04 2.53 13.41
CA THR A 125 1.21 3.25 12.92
C THR A 125 2.39 2.30 12.76
N GLN A 126 3.13 2.50 11.68
CA GLN A 126 4.40 1.86 11.39
C GLN A 126 5.44 2.96 11.20
N ILE A 127 6.47 2.96 12.02
CA ILE A 127 7.59 3.91 11.93
C ILE A 127 8.81 3.11 11.51
N GLN A 128 9.38 3.48 10.38
CA GLN A 128 10.59 2.88 9.82
C GLN A 128 11.67 3.95 9.77
N THR A 129 12.74 3.73 10.52
CA THR A 129 13.95 4.55 10.55
C THR A 129 15.15 3.68 10.16
N GLU A 130 16.34 4.27 10.10
CA GLU A 130 17.58 3.50 9.85
C GLU A 130 17.86 2.46 10.94
N THR A 131 17.44 2.73 12.18
CA THR A 131 17.78 1.91 13.36
C THR A 131 16.60 1.15 13.95
N GLU A 132 15.37 1.55 13.62
CA GLU A 132 14.16 1.03 14.25
C GLU A 132 13.04 0.77 13.24
N ASN A 133 12.32 -0.34 13.45
CA ASN A 133 11.05 -0.62 12.80
C ASN A 133 10.01 -0.90 13.88
N ILE A 134 9.14 0.08 14.14
CA ILE A 134 8.17 0.07 15.22
C ILE A 134 6.77 0.00 14.63
N GLN A 135 5.94 -0.89 15.17
CA GLN A 135 4.51 -0.90 14.91
C GLN A 135 3.74 -0.68 16.20
N ARG A 136 2.71 0.18 16.19
CA ARG A 136 1.79 0.38 17.32
C ARG A 136 0.35 0.42 16.85
N ILE A 137 -0.52 -0.22 17.61
CA ILE A 137 -1.97 -0.10 17.47
C ILE A 137 -2.39 1.11 18.31
N PHE A 138 -3.23 1.97 17.76
CA PHE A 138 -3.78 3.11 18.51
C PHE A 138 -4.95 2.68 19.39
N ASP A 139 -5.06 3.30 20.55
CA ASP A 139 -6.28 3.24 21.36
C ASP A 139 -7.39 4.01 20.63
N LEU A 140 -8.49 3.33 20.34
CA LEU A 140 -9.64 3.91 19.65
C LEU A 140 -10.44 4.85 20.55
N ASN A 141 -10.26 4.79 21.87
CA ASN A 141 -10.91 5.70 22.81
C ASN A 141 -10.08 6.96 23.07
N ASP A 142 -8.85 7.03 22.56
CA ASP A 142 -8.02 8.22 22.67
C ASP A 142 -8.66 9.39 21.89
N PRO A 143 -9.07 10.48 22.59
CA PRO A 143 -9.75 11.60 21.96
C PRO A 143 -8.88 12.32 20.93
N GLN A 144 -7.55 12.31 21.11
CA GLN A 144 -6.62 12.90 20.16
C GLN A 144 -6.53 12.06 18.88
N LYS A 145 -6.56 10.72 18.99
CA LYS A 145 -6.58 9.83 17.82
C LYS A 145 -7.89 9.93 17.05
N GLN A 146 -9.02 10.03 17.76
CA GLN A 146 -10.32 10.30 17.14
C GLN A 146 -10.36 11.65 16.42
N ALA A 147 -9.77 12.70 17.00
CA ALA A 147 -9.68 14.01 16.36
C ALA A 147 -8.81 13.96 15.09
N ASN A 148 -7.65 13.29 15.14
CA ASN A 148 -6.78 13.16 13.96
C ASN A 148 -7.44 12.35 12.84
N PHE A 149 -8.13 11.25 13.18
CA PHE A 149 -8.89 10.47 12.20
C PHE A 149 -9.93 11.35 11.47
N LYS A 150 -10.71 12.14 12.22
CA LYS A 150 -11.70 13.05 11.62
C LYS A 150 -11.04 14.12 10.74
N ALA A 151 -9.91 14.68 11.19
CA ALA A 151 -9.15 15.65 10.40
C ALA A 151 -8.66 15.02 9.08
N LEU A 152 -8.09 13.82 9.13
CA LEU A 152 -7.67 13.06 7.93
C LEU A 152 -8.86 12.78 7.01
N GLN A 153 -9.98 12.30 7.55
CA GLN A 153 -11.18 11.99 6.78
C GLN A 153 -11.72 13.23 6.03
N ASN A 154 -11.68 14.40 6.66
CA ASN A 154 -12.16 15.67 6.09
C ASN A 154 -11.33 16.17 4.90
N ASN A 155 -10.16 15.59 4.64
CA ASN A 155 -9.37 15.93 3.44
C ASN A 155 -9.90 15.26 2.16
N PHE A 156 -10.82 14.30 2.25
CA PHE A 156 -11.34 13.57 1.09
C PHE A 156 -12.73 14.07 0.65
N LYS A 157 -13.04 13.96 -0.65
CA LYS A 157 -14.34 14.38 -1.17
C LYS A 157 -15.46 13.51 -0.62
N LYS A 158 -16.57 14.14 -0.23
CA LYS A 158 -17.78 13.47 0.30
C LYS A 158 -18.24 12.30 -0.59
N LYS A 159 -18.31 12.49 -1.92
CA LYS A 159 -18.71 11.45 -2.89
C LYS A 159 -17.83 10.18 -2.88
N ASN A 160 -16.60 10.29 -2.39
CA ASN A 160 -15.69 9.16 -2.27
C ASN A 160 -15.80 8.53 -0.87
N LEU A 161 -16.01 9.33 0.17
CA LEU A 161 -16.31 8.84 1.52
C LEU A 161 -17.63 8.04 1.57
N GLU A 162 -18.63 8.42 0.79
CA GLU A 162 -19.91 7.69 0.69
C GLU A 162 -19.77 6.26 0.14
N LYS A 163 -18.63 5.93 -0.50
CA LYS A 163 -18.31 4.57 -0.97
C LYS A 163 -17.71 3.69 0.13
N CYS A 164 -17.51 4.24 1.33
CA CYS A 164 -16.94 3.56 2.49
C CYS A 164 -17.98 3.04 3.48
N ASN A 165 -19.26 3.04 3.09
CA ASN A 165 -20.38 2.64 3.94
C ASN A 165 -20.52 1.12 4.07
#